data_AF-A0A0Q9LGS0-F1
#
_entry.id   AF-A0A0Q9LGS0-F1
#
_cell.length_a   1.000
_cell.length_b   1.000
_cell.length_c   1.000
_cell.angle_alpha   90.00
_cell.angle_beta   90.00
_cell.angle_gamma   90.00
#
_symmetry.space_group_name_H-M   'P 1'
#
loop_
_entity.id
_entity.type
_entity.pdbx_description
1 polymer ?
#
loop_
_entity_poly.entity_id
_entity_poly.type
_entity_poly.pdbx_seq_one_letter_code
_entity_poly.pdbx_strand_id
1 'polypeptide(L)'
;MLKDFFIHSWHLGEWLAKDTETSVQGPEIKALLESEPDIEICNAMANMAKHYSRGPKAMSARVSSLVTKPHGKAAIEISTAGGKHERDALELATSCMAIWQKFLESHGLKT
;
A
#
# COMPACT_ATOMS: atom_id res chain seq x y z
N MET A 1 -14.39 0.28 0.69
CA MET A 1 -14.13 -1.16 0.89
C MET A 1 -12.67 -1.36 1.30
N LEU A 2 -12.30 -2.46 1.96
CA LEU A 2 -10.93 -2.73 2.46
C LEU A 2 -9.82 -2.49 1.41
N LYS A 3 -10.04 -2.95 0.17
CA LYS A 3 -9.10 -2.72 -0.93
C LYS A 3 -8.82 -1.24 -1.20
N ASP A 4 -9.82 -0.38 -1.02
CA ASP A 4 -9.73 1.04 -1.37
C ASP A 4 -8.76 1.76 -0.42
N PHE A 5 -8.64 1.32 0.83
CA PHE A 5 -7.64 1.84 1.77
C PHE A 5 -6.22 1.69 1.20
N PHE A 6 -5.85 0.49 0.74
CA PHE A 6 -4.51 0.23 0.20
C PHE A 6 -4.29 0.97 -1.12
N ILE A 7 -5.31 1.05 -1.97
CA ILE A 7 -5.25 1.82 -3.22
C ILE A 7 -5.00 3.31 -2.92
N HIS A 8 -5.73 3.88 -1.96
CA HIS A 8 -5.56 5.28 -1.57
C HIS A 8 -4.24 5.53 -0.86
N SER A 9 -3.74 4.59 -0.06
CA SER A 9 -2.40 4.65 0.54
C SER A 9 -1.31 4.79 -0.52
N TRP A 10 -1.40 4.05 -1.63
CA TRP A 10 -0.51 4.24 -2.77
C TRP A 10 -0.69 5.61 -3.45
N HIS A 11 -1.95 6.00 -3.71
CA HIS A 11 -2.23 7.29 -4.38
C HIS A 11 -1.84 8.51 -3.56
N LEU A 12 -1.78 8.42 -2.23
CA LEU A 12 -1.25 9.48 -1.38
C LEU A 12 0.17 9.87 -1.79
N GLY A 13 1.04 8.88 -2.06
CA GLY A 13 2.38 9.14 -2.57
C GLY A 13 2.39 9.79 -3.96
N GLU A 14 1.55 9.29 -4.88
CA GLU A 14 1.42 9.89 -6.22
C GLU A 14 0.91 11.35 -6.18
N TRP A 15 0.07 11.66 -5.19
CA TRP A 15 -0.46 13.00 -4.97
C TRP A 15 0.60 13.92 -4.33
N LEU A 16 1.24 13.50 -3.23
CA LEU A 16 2.31 14.27 -2.56
C LEU A 16 3.46 14.60 -3.52
N ALA A 17 3.85 13.66 -4.38
CA ALA A 17 4.90 13.88 -5.38
C ALA A 17 4.58 15.00 -6.39
N LYS A 18 3.31 15.43 -6.49
CA LYS A 18 2.83 16.47 -7.40
C LYS A 18 2.32 17.70 -6.65
N ASP A 19 2.23 17.64 -5.33
CA ASP A 19 1.68 18.73 -4.53
C ASP A 19 2.74 19.81 -4.31
N THR A 20 2.55 20.95 -4.96
CA THR A 20 3.43 22.11 -4.88
C THR A 20 3.29 22.88 -3.56
N GLU A 21 2.27 22.58 -2.74
CA GLU A 21 2.07 23.22 -1.44
C GLU A 21 2.91 22.57 -0.33
N THR A 22 3.51 21.41 -0.60
CA THR A 22 4.41 20.72 0.33
C THR A 22 5.87 20.82 -0.11
N SER A 23 6.80 20.60 0.83
CA SER A 23 8.22 20.48 0.50
C SER A 23 8.62 19.10 -0.02
N VAL A 24 7.69 18.15 -0.09
CA VAL A 24 7.95 16.75 -0.45
C VAL A 24 8.25 16.64 -1.94
N GLN A 25 9.35 15.99 -2.28
CA GLN A 25 9.76 15.80 -3.66
C GLN A 25 9.51 14.37 -4.14
N GLY A 26 9.25 14.24 -5.45
CA GLY A 26 9.05 12.93 -6.10
C GLY A 26 10.14 11.88 -5.81
N PRO A 27 11.44 12.23 -5.77
CA PRO A 27 12.51 11.29 -5.38
C PRO A 27 12.37 10.75 -3.95
N GLU A 28 11.86 11.53 -3.01
CA GLU A 28 11.68 11.14 -1.60
C GLU A 28 10.52 10.15 -1.46
N ILE A 29 9.42 10.41 -2.18
CA ILE A 29 8.32 9.44 -2.31
C ILE A 29 8.85 8.15 -2.94
N LYS A 30 9.59 8.24 -4.04
CA LYS A 30 10.15 7.05 -4.69
C LYS A 30 11.04 6.26 -3.72
N ALA A 31 11.89 6.92 -2.94
CA ALA A 31 12.73 6.28 -1.95
C ALA A 31 11.91 5.57 -0.86
N LEU A 32 10.86 6.22 -0.33
CA LEU A 32 9.94 5.60 0.64
C LEU A 32 9.31 4.33 0.07
N LEU A 33 8.80 4.39 -1.16
CA LEU A 33 8.13 3.28 -1.84
C LEU A 33 9.07 2.10 -2.11
N GLU A 34 10.36 2.37 -2.38
CA GLU A 34 11.38 1.33 -2.59
C GLU A 34 11.90 0.72 -1.28
N SER A 35 11.86 1.48 -0.17
CA SER A 35 12.33 1.01 1.13
C SER A 35 11.28 0.27 1.96
N GLU A 36 9.98 0.50 1.69
CA GLU A 36 8.89 0.02 2.53
C GLU A 36 8.06 -1.07 1.82
N PRO A 37 8.30 -2.37 2.11
CA PRO A 37 7.65 -3.48 1.40
C PRO A 37 6.12 -3.52 1.61
N ASP A 38 5.64 -3.02 2.74
CA ASP A 38 4.20 -2.96 3.02
C ASP A 38 3.47 -1.93 2.11
N ILE A 39 4.17 -0.87 1.69
CA ILE A 39 3.65 0.08 0.71
C ILE A 39 3.74 -0.50 -0.72
N GLU A 40 4.71 -1.35 -1.01
CA GLU A 40 4.77 -2.07 -2.29
C GLU A 40 3.53 -2.95 -2.51
N ILE A 41 2.99 -3.57 -1.46
CA ILE A 41 1.73 -4.32 -1.52
C ILE A 41 0.55 -3.41 -1.91
N CYS A 42 0.54 -2.16 -1.42
CA CYS A 42 -0.45 -1.16 -1.81
C CYS A 42 -0.39 -0.85 -3.31
N ASN A 43 0.82 -0.70 -3.85
CA ASN A 43 1.05 -0.54 -5.30
C ASN A 43 0.52 -1.74 -6.10
N ALA A 44 0.82 -2.95 -5.65
CA ALA A 44 0.35 -4.17 -6.29
C ALA A 44 -1.19 -4.21 -6.33
N MET A 45 -1.86 -3.79 -5.27
CA MET A 45 -3.32 -3.71 -5.22
C MET A 45 -3.89 -2.60 -6.13
N ALA A 46 -3.29 -1.40 -6.14
CA ALA A 46 -3.67 -0.31 -7.04
C ALA A 46 -3.47 -0.69 -8.52
N ASN A 47 -2.37 -1.36 -8.84
CA ASN A 47 -2.11 -1.85 -10.19
C ASN A 47 -3.11 -2.92 -10.61
N MET A 48 -3.44 -3.88 -9.74
CA MET A 48 -4.46 -4.90 -10.02
C MET A 48 -5.85 -4.28 -10.24
N ALA A 49 -6.16 -3.17 -9.57
CA ALA A 49 -7.41 -2.45 -9.77
C ALA A 49 -7.47 -1.70 -11.12
N LYS A 50 -6.33 -1.17 -11.60
CA LYS A 50 -6.21 -0.45 -12.89
C LYS A 50 -6.01 -1.39 -14.08
N HIS A 51 -5.23 -2.43 -13.91
CA HIS A 51 -4.81 -3.37 -14.94
C HIS A 51 -5.12 -4.79 -14.47
N TYR A 52 -6.06 -5.45 -15.14
CA TYR A 52 -6.51 -6.80 -14.79
C TYR A 52 -5.36 -7.85 -14.80
N SER A 53 -4.26 -7.57 -15.50
CA SER A 53 -3.02 -8.34 -15.44
C SER A 53 -1.81 -7.48 -15.80
N ARG A 54 -0.67 -7.76 -15.15
CA ARG A 54 0.67 -7.38 -15.63
C ARG A 54 1.48 -8.65 -15.94
N GLY A 55 2.59 -8.49 -16.66
CA GLY A 55 3.43 -9.59 -17.09
C GLY A 55 3.83 -10.54 -15.94
N PRO A 56 4.21 -11.79 -16.26
CA PRO A 56 4.31 -12.91 -15.30
C PRO A 56 5.32 -12.75 -14.15
N LYS A 57 6.07 -11.65 -14.09
CA LYS A 57 7.05 -11.34 -13.04
C LYS A 57 6.61 -10.25 -12.06
N ALA A 58 5.47 -9.59 -12.30
CA ALA A 58 5.00 -8.51 -11.45
C ALA A 58 4.36 -9.05 -10.16
N MET A 59 4.62 -8.40 -9.02
CA MET A 59 3.87 -8.63 -7.79
C MET A 59 2.39 -8.29 -8.02
N SER A 60 1.50 -9.13 -7.49
CA SER A 60 0.05 -8.85 -7.43
C SER A 60 -0.47 -9.06 -6.02
N ALA A 61 -1.46 -8.26 -5.62
CA ALA A 61 -2.09 -8.36 -4.31
C ALA A 61 -3.61 -8.24 -4.44
N ARG A 62 -4.35 -9.05 -3.68
CA ARG A 62 -5.82 -9.00 -3.61
C ARG A 62 -6.32 -9.42 -2.24
N VAL A 63 -7.51 -8.94 -1.86
CA VAL A 63 -8.21 -9.47 -0.68
C VAL A 63 -8.60 -10.92 -0.99
N SER A 64 -8.06 -11.88 -0.22
CA SER A 64 -8.31 -13.32 -0.42
C SER A 64 -9.44 -13.83 0.45
N SER A 65 -9.60 -13.28 1.65
CA SER A 65 -10.68 -13.65 2.56
C SER A 65 -11.16 -12.49 3.41
N LEU A 66 -12.43 -12.54 3.79
CA LEU A 66 -13.07 -11.61 4.71
C LEU A 66 -14.03 -12.40 5.60
N VAL A 67 -13.65 -12.60 6.85
CA VAL A 67 -14.48 -13.22 7.90
C VAL A 67 -14.95 -12.09 8.81
N THR A 68 -16.25 -11.96 9.05
CA THR A 68 -16.81 -10.81 9.76
C THR A 68 -17.29 -11.11 11.19
N LYS A 69 -17.32 -12.38 11.62
CA LYS A 69 -17.80 -12.79 12.96
C LYS A 69 -17.11 -14.05 13.48
N PRO A 70 -16.92 -14.21 14.81
CA PRO A 70 -17.11 -13.20 15.88
C PRO A 70 -15.91 -12.25 16.03
N HIS A 71 -14.74 -12.61 15.48
CA HIS A 71 -13.56 -11.77 15.42
C HIS A 71 -13.26 -11.52 13.94
N GLY A 72 -13.58 -10.32 13.45
CA GLY A 72 -13.40 -9.99 12.05
C GLY A 72 -11.94 -10.18 11.63
N LYS A 73 -11.67 -10.98 10.61
CA LYS A 73 -10.35 -11.20 10.04
C LYS A 73 -10.41 -11.01 8.54
N ALA A 74 -9.48 -10.26 7.99
CA ALA A 74 -9.33 -10.11 6.55
C ALA A 74 -7.90 -10.45 6.16
N ALA A 75 -7.73 -11.24 5.10
CA ALA A 75 -6.43 -11.61 4.58
C ALA A 75 -6.21 -11.01 3.19
N ILE A 76 -4.98 -10.59 2.94
CA ILE A 76 -4.48 -10.16 1.64
C ILE A 76 -3.57 -11.28 1.11
N GLU A 77 -3.94 -11.89 -0.02
CA GLU A 77 -3.05 -12.79 -0.77
C GLU A 77 -2.13 -11.93 -1.63
N ILE A 78 -0.84 -12.19 -1.50
CA ILE A 78 0.23 -11.55 -2.25
C ILE A 78 0.88 -12.65 -3.09
N SER A 79 0.96 -12.43 -4.40
CA SER A 79 1.63 -13.34 -5.33
C SER A 79 2.87 -12.67 -5.90
N THR A 80 4.02 -13.32 -5.74
CA THR A 80 5.33 -12.90 -6.28
C THR A 80 5.94 -14.03 -7.11
N ALA A 81 7.09 -13.78 -7.73
CA ALA A 81 7.86 -14.83 -8.40
C ALA A 81 8.29 -15.97 -7.44
N GLY A 82 8.39 -15.69 -6.14
CA GLY A 82 8.73 -16.67 -5.11
C GLY A 82 7.53 -17.49 -4.59
N GLY A 83 6.32 -17.23 -5.09
CA GLY A 83 5.10 -17.93 -4.70
C GLY A 83 4.06 -17.01 -4.05
N LYS A 84 3.13 -17.62 -3.33
CA LYS A 84 1.99 -16.93 -2.70
C LYS A 84 2.12 -16.94 -1.19
N HIS A 85 1.78 -15.83 -0.56
CA HIS A 85 1.70 -15.72 0.89
C HIS A 85 0.52 -14.82 1.28
N GLU A 86 0.07 -14.96 2.53
CA GLU A 86 -1.01 -14.13 3.08
C GLU A 86 -0.49 -13.18 4.16
N ARG A 87 -1.11 -12.00 4.21
CA ARG A 87 -0.93 -11.00 5.27
C ARG A 87 -2.27 -10.69 5.91
N ASP A 88 -2.28 -10.46 7.22
CA ASP A 88 -3.45 -9.89 7.88
C ASP A 88 -3.64 -8.43 7.42
N ALA A 89 -4.85 -8.09 7.01
CA ALA A 89 -5.12 -6.79 6.42
C ALA A 89 -5.13 -5.66 7.46
N LEU A 90 -5.47 -5.94 8.73
CA LEU A 90 -5.44 -4.94 9.79
C LEU A 90 -4.01 -4.63 10.19
N GLU A 91 -3.16 -5.65 10.31
CA GLU A 91 -1.73 -5.48 10.56
C GLU A 91 -1.07 -4.68 9.43
N LEU A 92 -1.35 -5.02 8.17
CA LEU A 92 -0.83 -4.30 7.01
C LEU A 92 -1.30 -2.84 6.99
N ALA A 93 -2.58 -2.58 7.27
CA ALA A 93 -3.12 -1.24 7.31
C ALA A 93 -2.48 -0.40 8.43
N THR A 94 -2.26 -1.00 9.60
CA THR A 94 -1.59 -0.34 10.73
C THR A 94 -0.16 0.03 10.38
N SER A 95 0.57 -0.87 9.71
CA SER A 95 1.93 -0.61 9.22
C SER A 95 1.95 0.54 8.21
N CYS A 96 1.06 0.53 7.22
CA CYS A 96 0.95 1.60 6.23
C CYS A 96 0.69 2.97 6.90
N MET A 97 -0.20 3.03 7.88
CA MET A 97 -0.47 4.25 8.64
C MET A 97 0.77 4.75 9.38
N ALA A 98 1.50 3.86 10.06
CA ALA A 98 2.71 4.23 10.79
C ALA A 98 3.82 4.74 9.86
N ILE A 99 4.00 4.11 8.69
CA ILE A 99 4.95 4.53 7.66
C ILE A 99 4.61 5.94 7.17
N TRP A 100 3.36 6.16 6.77
CA TRP A 100 2.92 7.47 6.30
C TRP A 100 3.01 8.53 7.39
N GLN A 101 2.60 8.20 8.61
CA GLN A 101 2.68 9.13 9.74
C GLN A 101 4.11 9.60 9.95
N LYS A 102 5.06 8.65 10.06
CA LYS A 102 6.49 8.95 10.23
C LYS A 102 7.04 9.80 9.08
N PHE A 103 6.67 9.48 7.84
CA PHE A 103 7.11 10.23 6.67
C PHE A 103 6.55 11.66 6.66
N LEU A 104 5.27 11.84 6.96
CA LEU A 104 4.64 13.16 6.99
C LEU A 104 5.23 14.03 8.11
N GLU A 105 5.40 13.46 9.31
CA GLU A 105 6.02 14.14 10.44
C GLU A 105 7.47 14.58 10.15
N SER A 106 8.25 13.76 9.44
CA SER A 106 9.63 14.13 9.07
C SER A 106 9.70 15.30 8.09
N HIS A 107 8.60 15.62 7.41
CA HIS A 107 8.45 16.76 6.52
C HIS A 107 7.64 17.92 7.14
N GLY A 108 7.38 17.86 8.45
CA GLY A 108 6.63 18.91 9.17
C GLY A 108 5.14 18.98 8.80
N LEU A 109 4.61 17.93 8.17
CA LEU A 109 3.19 17.82 7.84
C LEU A 109 2.44 17.22 9.03
N LYS A 110 1.28 17.80 9.36
CA LYS A 110 0.45 17.34 10.48
C LYS A 110 -0.38 16.12 10.06
N THR A 111 -0.48 15.16 10.97
CA THR A 111 -1.21 13.89 10.84
C THR A 111 -2.39 13.82 11.81
#